data_AF-A0A7C5BLI1-F1
#
_entry.id   AF-A0A7C5BLI1-F1
#
_cell.length_a   1.000
_cell.length_b   1.000
_cell.length_c   1.000
_cell.angle_alpha   90.00
_cell.angle_beta   90.00
_cell.angle_gamma   90.00
#
_symmetry.space_group_name_H-M   'P 1'
#
loop_
_entity.id
_entity.type
_entity.pdbx_description
1 polymer ?
#
loop_
_entity_poly.entity_id
_entity_poly.type
_entity_poly.pdbx_seq_one_letter_code
_entity_poly.pdbx_strand_id
1 'polypeptide(L)'
;MLRWRALLSAVCIIIAAIGSADAFGLFAFKPSDGEVWSPGFRVFVSRTGTREDIVLQVGFAGSASEFALVVPVPAKPNIGYADAGIFDELYRIVHPKIIPGAEMPPNTASIPKPIRLENMAVIQPSQPEALVVWLQSKGCKVQPEAQRLIQDYANKGFYFVVAIATVVPKSEARWLSPVIVSFDSESAILPVRLLALNGRPVPSQVFVSTSVRVAADGLVEYGSAGSPTRSPYRLNEFPLFFQFVRMNTMVTELRGILDPGAITTDVYFKPNKQKPVSGG
;
A
#
# COMPACT_ATOMS: atom_id res chain seq x y z
N MET A 1 7.77 44.56 -57.26
CA MET A 1 6.47 44.28 -56.61
C MET A 1 6.29 42.77 -56.53
N LEU A 2 6.52 42.15 -55.37
CA LEU A 2 6.07 40.77 -55.13
C LEU A 2 5.97 40.54 -53.61
N ARG A 3 4.79 40.10 -53.19
CA ARG A 3 4.31 39.99 -51.80
C ARG A 3 4.69 38.62 -51.25
N TRP A 4 5.28 38.51 -50.05
CA TRP A 4 5.44 37.22 -49.37
C TRP A 4 4.84 37.22 -47.95
N ARG A 5 3.57 36.82 -47.94
CA ARG A 5 2.78 36.04 -46.96
C ARG A 5 3.29 35.98 -45.51
N ALA A 6 2.49 36.56 -44.61
CA ALA A 6 2.54 36.37 -43.17
C ALA A 6 2.31 34.89 -42.79
N LEU A 7 3.19 34.36 -41.95
CA LEU A 7 3.03 33.08 -41.26
C LEU A 7 2.26 33.33 -39.96
N LEU A 8 1.03 32.83 -39.89
CA LEU A 8 0.26 32.71 -38.65
C LEU A 8 0.87 31.60 -37.81
N SER A 9 1.55 31.95 -36.73
CA SER A 9 1.96 31.01 -35.69
C SER A 9 0.73 30.54 -34.92
N ALA A 10 0.25 29.33 -35.23
CA ALA A 10 -0.71 28.62 -34.40
C ALA A 10 -0.02 28.22 -33.08
N VAL A 11 -0.31 28.96 -32.01
CA VAL A 11 0.07 28.59 -30.65
C VAL A 11 -0.86 27.46 -30.22
N CYS A 12 -0.39 26.22 -30.37
CA CYS A 12 -1.01 25.08 -29.71
C CYS A 12 -0.73 25.19 -28.20
N ILE A 13 -1.70 25.72 -27.46
CA ILE A 13 -1.74 25.60 -26.00
C ILE A 13 -1.97 24.12 -25.70
N ILE A 14 -0.90 23.39 -25.43
CA ILE A 14 -0.97 22.06 -24.83
C ILE A 14 -1.44 22.29 -23.40
N ILE A 15 -2.74 22.08 -23.15
CA ILE A 15 -3.27 21.95 -21.79
C ILE A 15 -2.70 20.64 -21.26
N ALA A 16 -1.61 20.72 -20.50
CA ALA A 16 -1.15 19.60 -19.70
C ALA A 16 -2.25 19.31 -18.67
N ALA A 17 -2.96 18.19 -18.84
CA ALA A 17 -3.81 17.66 -17.80
C ALA A 17 -2.92 17.39 -16.58
N ILE A 18 -3.04 18.22 -15.54
CA ILE A 18 -2.38 18.02 -14.25
C ILE A 18 -3.10 16.83 -13.60
N GLY A 19 -2.69 15.62 -13.96
CA GLY A 19 -3.13 14.40 -13.31
C GLY A 19 -2.40 14.26 -11.98
N SER A 20 -3.06 14.53 -10.86
CA SER A 20 -2.56 14.11 -9.55
C SER A 20 -2.63 12.57 -9.48
N ALA A 21 -1.55 11.92 -9.05
CA ALA A 21 -1.39 10.47 -9.15
C ALA A 21 -1.14 9.86 -7.76
N ASP A 22 -2.14 9.20 -7.18
CA ASP A 22 -2.15 8.91 -5.74
C ASP A 22 -2.47 7.46 -5.39
N ALA A 23 -1.52 6.67 -4.82
CA ALA A 23 -1.61 5.20 -4.60
C ALA A 23 -2.03 4.62 -3.22
N PHE A 24 -2.35 3.32 -3.21
CA PHE A 24 -2.97 2.46 -2.20
C PHE A 24 -3.37 3.20 -0.93
N GLY A 25 -4.65 3.53 -0.93
CA GLY A 25 -5.15 4.70 -0.24
C GLY A 25 -5.17 5.91 -1.16
N LEU A 26 -5.95 6.93 -0.81
CA LEU A 26 -5.79 8.22 -1.47
C LEU A 26 -4.52 8.85 -0.89
N PHE A 27 -3.45 9.00 -1.68
CA PHE A 27 -2.54 10.10 -1.40
C PHE A 27 -3.31 11.39 -1.65
N ALA A 28 -3.33 12.29 -0.69
CA ALA A 28 -3.94 13.59 -0.92
C ALA A 28 -2.90 14.62 -0.53
N PHE A 29 -2.48 15.43 -1.48
CA PHE A 29 -1.40 16.38 -1.28
C PHE A 29 -1.86 17.80 -1.56
N LYS A 30 -1.10 18.75 -1.02
CA LYS A 30 -1.27 20.16 -1.35
C LYS A 30 -0.70 20.38 -2.75
N PRO A 31 -1.51 20.82 -3.74
CA PRO A 31 -1.00 21.03 -5.10
C PRO A 31 0.13 22.06 -5.21
N SER A 32 0.20 22.99 -4.26
CA SER A 32 1.28 23.99 -4.17
C SER A 32 2.64 23.40 -3.80
N ASP A 33 2.65 22.23 -3.17
CA ASP A 33 3.84 21.68 -2.53
C ASP A 33 4.60 20.72 -3.47
N GLY A 34 4.01 20.41 -4.63
CA GLY A 34 4.58 19.50 -5.62
C GLY A 34 3.76 18.22 -5.80
N GLU A 35 4.29 17.29 -6.58
CA GLU A 35 3.65 16.00 -6.83
C GLU A 35 4.18 14.93 -5.87
N VAL A 36 3.33 13.96 -5.55
CA VAL A 36 3.70 12.70 -4.91
C VAL A 36 3.10 11.56 -5.72
N TRP A 37 3.80 10.44 -5.80
CA TRP A 37 3.28 9.20 -6.35
C TRP A 37 3.92 8.01 -5.64
N SER A 38 3.31 6.84 -5.71
CA SER A 38 3.89 5.63 -5.13
C SER A 38 4.58 4.76 -6.17
N PRO A 39 5.89 4.47 -6.00
CA PRO A 39 6.60 3.45 -6.77
C PRO A 39 6.23 2.02 -6.40
N GLY A 40 5.39 1.82 -5.39
CA GLY A 40 4.92 0.51 -4.98
C GLY A 40 4.61 0.44 -3.49
N PHE A 41 3.97 -0.66 -3.10
CA PHE A 41 3.70 -0.95 -1.69
C PHE A 41 4.00 -2.40 -1.36
N ARG A 42 4.18 -2.64 -0.06
CA ARG A 42 4.26 -3.97 0.53
C ARG A 42 3.18 -4.08 1.59
N VAL A 43 2.43 -5.19 1.56
CA VAL A 43 1.39 -5.47 2.54
C VAL A 43 1.55 -6.85 3.11
N PHE A 44 1.31 -6.98 4.41
CA PHE A 44 1.10 -8.26 5.05
C PHE A 44 -0.32 -8.33 5.59
N VAL A 45 -1.07 -9.34 5.16
CA VAL A 45 -2.41 -9.65 5.64
C VAL A 45 -2.32 -10.90 6.51
N SER A 46 -2.72 -10.79 7.77
CA SER A 46 -2.90 -11.95 8.65
C SER A 46 -4.35 -12.03 9.10
N ARG A 47 -4.94 -13.21 9.01
CA ARG A 47 -6.36 -13.40 9.35
C ARG A 47 -6.55 -14.57 10.31
N THR A 48 -7.30 -14.34 11.38
CA THR A 48 -7.69 -15.35 12.38
C THR A 48 -9.19 -15.25 12.66
N GLY A 49 -9.96 -16.24 12.20
CA GLY A 49 -11.42 -16.16 12.26
C GLY A 49 -11.93 -14.98 11.43
N THR A 50 -12.62 -14.04 12.07
CA THR A 50 -13.06 -12.77 11.47
C THR A 50 -12.08 -11.63 11.67
N ARG A 51 -11.09 -11.76 12.57
CA ARG A 51 -10.08 -10.72 12.80
C ARG A 51 -9.06 -10.71 11.67
N GLU A 52 -8.84 -9.54 11.10
CA GLU A 52 -7.84 -9.28 10.07
C GLU A 52 -6.90 -8.16 10.52
N ASP A 53 -5.60 -8.41 10.37
CA ASP A 53 -4.53 -7.47 10.62
C ASP A 53 -3.82 -7.19 9.30
N ILE A 54 -3.80 -5.92 8.89
CA ILE A 54 -3.06 -5.44 7.74
C ILE A 54 -1.86 -4.64 8.22
N VAL A 55 -0.66 -5.08 7.85
CA VAL A 55 0.55 -4.27 7.94
C VAL A 55 0.85 -3.69 6.57
N LEU A 56 0.76 -2.37 6.44
CA LEU A 56 0.93 -1.64 5.19
C LEU A 56 2.21 -0.81 5.23
N GLN A 57 3.06 -0.97 4.22
CA GLN A 57 4.20 -0.10 3.97
C GLN A 57 4.15 0.43 2.54
N VAL A 58 4.06 1.75 2.41
CA VAL A 58 3.92 2.42 1.11
C VAL A 58 5.21 3.15 0.77
N GLY A 59 5.68 2.96 -0.46
CA GLY A 59 6.75 3.75 -1.04
C GLY A 59 6.19 5.05 -1.60
N PHE A 60 6.98 6.11 -1.61
CA PHE A 60 6.61 7.37 -2.23
C PHE A 60 7.81 8.02 -2.92
N ALA A 61 7.56 8.82 -3.94
CA ALA A 61 8.53 9.65 -4.63
C ALA A 61 7.85 10.94 -5.09
N GLY A 62 8.63 12.00 -5.28
CA GLY A 62 8.13 13.30 -5.73
C GLY A 62 8.66 14.49 -4.94
N SER A 63 8.14 15.66 -5.27
CA SER A 63 8.56 16.94 -4.70
C SER A 63 7.67 17.45 -3.57
N ALA A 64 6.51 16.82 -3.33
CA ALA A 64 5.63 17.19 -2.22
C ALA A 64 6.38 17.13 -0.88
N SER A 65 6.29 18.21 -0.10
CA SER A 65 6.79 18.27 1.27
C SER A 65 5.80 17.73 2.30
N GLU A 66 4.51 17.65 1.95
CA GLU A 66 3.46 17.11 2.82
C GLU A 66 2.35 16.45 2.00
N PHE A 67 1.91 15.28 2.46
CA PHE A 67 0.77 14.57 1.86
C PHE A 67 0.08 13.67 2.90
N ALA A 68 -1.18 13.37 2.66
CA ALA A 68 -1.97 12.44 3.45
C ALA A 68 -1.97 11.05 2.84
N LEU A 69 -2.05 10.01 3.67
CA LEU A 69 -2.38 8.63 3.30
C LEU A 69 -3.79 8.33 3.84
N VAL A 70 -4.67 7.78 3.00
CA VAL A 70 -6.05 7.44 3.38
C VAL A 70 -6.36 5.99 3.04
N VAL A 71 -6.49 5.10 4.03
CA VAL A 71 -6.77 3.67 3.82
C VAL A 71 -8.21 3.35 4.24
N PRO A 72 -9.09 2.90 3.34
CA PRO A 72 -10.44 2.50 3.71
C PRO A 72 -10.42 1.10 4.32
N VAL A 73 -11.25 0.84 5.33
CA VAL A 73 -11.36 -0.47 5.98
C VAL A 73 -12.82 -0.82 6.30
N PRO A 74 -13.23 -2.09 6.19
CA PRO A 74 -14.65 -2.49 6.20
C PRO A 74 -15.32 -2.41 7.58
N ALA A 75 -14.54 -2.27 8.65
CA ALA A 75 -15.04 -2.17 10.02
C ALA A 75 -14.16 -1.24 10.85
N LYS A 76 -14.61 -0.91 12.06
CA LYS A 76 -13.89 -0.02 12.98
C LYS A 76 -12.48 -0.56 13.28
N PRO A 77 -11.42 0.14 12.87
CA PRO A 77 -10.06 -0.35 13.05
C PRO A 77 -9.47 0.04 14.41
N ASN A 78 -8.52 -0.77 14.88
CA ASN A 78 -7.45 -0.33 15.76
C ASN A 78 -6.22 -0.05 14.89
N ILE A 79 -5.52 1.05 15.15
CA ILE A 79 -4.37 1.49 14.35
C ILE A 79 -3.10 1.58 15.19
N GLY A 80 -1.96 1.30 14.58
CA GLY A 80 -0.65 1.37 15.22
C GLY A 80 0.49 1.44 14.22
N TYR A 81 1.73 1.41 14.72
CA TYR A 81 2.93 1.32 13.88
C TYR A 81 3.49 -0.10 13.91
N ALA A 82 4.09 -0.53 12.81
CA ALA A 82 4.84 -1.77 12.70
C ALA A 82 6.33 -1.49 12.46
N ASP A 83 7.16 -2.47 12.77
CA ASP A 83 8.57 -2.45 12.39
C ASP A 83 8.72 -2.76 10.89
N ALA A 84 9.60 -2.04 10.20
CA ALA A 84 9.87 -2.24 8.78
C ALA A 84 10.55 -3.58 8.47
N GLY A 85 11.29 -4.17 9.42
CA GLY A 85 11.95 -5.46 9.27
C GLY A 85 10.99 -6.64 9.06
N ILE A 86 9.68 -6.46 9.32
CA ILE A 86 8.67 -7.50 9.11
C ILE A 86 8.67 -8.06 7.68
N PHE A 87 8.82 -7.20 6.68
CA PHE A 87 8.76 -7.61 5.27
C PHE A 87 10.00 -8.39 4.84
N ASP A 88 11.15 -8.05 5.38
CA ASP A 88 12.38 -8.79 5.13
C ASP A 88 12.30 -10.20 5.72
N GLU A 89 11.68 -10.34 6.90
CA GLU A 89 11.47 -11.64 7.52
C GLU A 89 10.43 -12.49 6.79
N LEU A 90 9.29 -11.89 6.38
CA LEU A 90 8.30 -12.57 5.54
C LEU A 90 8.92 -13.07 4.24
N TYR A 91 9.77 -12.26 3.61
CA TYR A 91 10.51 -12.66 2.43
C TYR A 91 11.44 -13.85 2.69
N ARG A 92 12.19 -13.86 3.81
CA ARG A 92 13.05 -15.00 4.19
C ARG A 92 12.27 -16.28 4.44
N ILE A 93 11.09 -16.19 5.05
CA ILE A 93 10.20 -17.34 5.29
C ILE A 93 9.78 -17.98 3.96
N VAL A 94 9.38 -17.17 2.98
CA VAL A 94 8.89 -17.64 1.68
C VAL A 94 10.04 -18.08 0.77
N HIS A 95 11.22 -17.47 0.89
CA HIS A 95 12.42 -17.77 0.10
C HIS A 95 13.58 -18.24 0.98
N PRO A 96 13.49 -19.44 1.59
CA PRO A 96 14.55 -19.93 2.47
C PRO A 96 15.84 -20.15 1.67
N LYS A 97 16.88 -19.39 2.00
CA LYS A 97 18.23 -19.66 1.48
C LYS A 97 18.86 -20.76 2.32
N ILE A 98 19.13 -21.92 1.72
CA ILE A 98 20.06 -22.89 2.31
C ILE A 98 21.46 -22.34 2.04
N ILE A 99 22.10 -21.73 3.04
CA ILE A 99 23.51 -21.32 2.96
C ILE A 99 24.30 -22.30 3.83
N PRO A 100 24.95 -23.32 3.25
CA PRO A 100 25.92 -24.12 4.00
C PRO A 100 27.12 -23.22 4.35
N GLY A 101 27.25 -22.84 5.62
CA GLY A 101 28.50 -22.35 6.18
C GLY A 101 29.02 -20.98 5.72
N ALA A 102 28.21 -20.07 5.17
CA ALA A 102 28.66 -18.71 4.89
C ALA A 102 28.17 -17.73 5.96
N GLU A 103 29.11 -17.09 6.66
CA GLU A 103 28.84 -15.86 7.41
C GLU A 103 28.25 -14.83 6.45
N MET A 104 27.09 -14.28 6.83
CA MET A 104 26.43 -13.26 6.04
C MET A 104 27.39 -12.05 5.96
N PRO A 105 27.73 -11.55 4.76
CA PRO A 105 28.51 -10.33 4.66
C PRO A 105 27.77 -9.24 5.44
N PRO A 106 28.47 -8.42 6.24
CA PRO A 106 27.83 -7.36 7.01
C PRO A 106 27.00 -6.51 6.03
N ASN A 107 25.72 -6.35 6.34
CA ASN A 107 24.84 -5.46 5.58
C ASN A 107 25.30 -4.02 5.83
N THR A 108 26.29 -3.55 5.06
CA THR A 108 26.91 -2.23 5.18
C THR A 108 26.13 -1.14 4.44
N ALA A 109 25.12 -1.50 3.65
CA ALA A 109 24.20 -0.54 3.07
C ALA A 109 23.24 -0.06 4.17
N SER A 110 23.38 1.20 4.58
CA SER A 110 22.39 1.85 5.44
C SER A 110 21.08 1.99 4.66
N ILE A 111 20.15 1.06 4.84
CA ILE A 111 18.79 1.18 4.31
C ILE A 111 18.21 2.48 4.90
N PRO A 112 17.79 3.46 4.07
CA PRO A 112 17.24 4.70 4.59
C PRO A 112 16.09 4.41 5.55
N LYS A 113 16.17 4.95 6.77
CA LYS A 113 15.12 4.76 7.78
C LYS A 113 13.79 5.24 7.20
N PRO A 114 12.72 4.44 7.28
CA PRO A 114 11.41 4.84 6.79
C PRO A 114 10.92 6.12 7.47
N ILE A 115 10.19 6.93 6.72
CA ILE A 115 9.66 8.20 7.20
C ILE A 115 8.38 7.96 7.98
N ARG A 116 8.30 8.51 9.19
CA ARG A 116 7.18 8.27 10.09
C ARG A 116 5.95 9.04 9.63
N LEU A 117 4.80 8.38 9.70
CA LEU A 117 3.50 9.00 9.55
C LEU A 117 3.09 9.67 10.86
N GLU A 118 2.47 10.84 10.78
CA GLU A 118 2.00 11.65 11.89
C GLU A 118 0.47 11.83 11.80
N ASN A 119 -0.13 12.33 12.88
CA ASN A 119 -1.55 12.69 12.93
C ASN A 119 -2.49 11.57 12.46
N MET A 120 -2.19 10.32 12.82
CA MET A 120 -3.06 9.20 12.44
C MET A 120 -4.42 9.29 13.12
N ALA A 121 -5.48 9.11 12.36
CA ALA A 121 -6.85 9.16 12.86
C ALA A 121 -7.77 8.18 12.13
N VAL A 122 -8.94 7.93 12.71
CA VAL A 122 -10.00 7.09 12.14
C VAL A 122 -11.23 7.95 11.90
N ILE A 123 -11.72 7.99 10.67
CA ILE A 123 -12.95 8.68 10.25
C ILE A 123 -14.04 7.64 10.04
N GLN A 124 -15.24 7.92 10.55
CA GLN A 124 -16.37 6.98 10.52
C GLN A 124 -17.18 7.08 9.22
N PRO A 125 -17.83 5.99 8.77
CA PRO A 125 -18.65 5.98 7.55
C PRO A 125 -19.84 6.94 7.60
N SER A 126 -20.38 7.23 8.79
CA SER A 126 -21.52 8.13 8.99
C SER A 126 -21.19 9.59 8.70
N GLN A 127 -19.93 9.92 8.44
CA GLN A 127 -19.45 11.26 8.13
C GLN A 127 -18.60 11.24 6.85
N PRO A 128 -19.15 10.85 5.69
CA PRO A 128 -18.38 10.77 4.44
C PRO A 128 -17.75 12.10 4.06
N GLU A 129 -18.47 13.20 4.29
CA GLU A 129 -17.97 14.55 4.11
C GLU A 129 -16.82 14.90 5.07
N ALA A 130 -16.73 14.25 6.24
CA ALA A 130 -15.66 14.54 7.20
C ALA A 130 -14.29 14.13 6.68
N LEU A 131 -14.16 13.09 5.85
CA LEU A 131 -12.90 12.79 5.17
C LEU A 131 -12.53 13.90 4.19
N VAL A 132 -13.48 14.35 3.37
CA VAL A 132 -13.23 15.44 2.41
C VAL A 132 -12.88 16.75 3.13
N VAL A 133 -13.60 17.08 4.19
CA VAL A 133 -13.32 18.26 5.04
C VAL A 133 -11.96 18.13 5.72
N TRP A 134 -11.61 16.95 6.24
CA TRP A 134 -10.31 16.71 6.84
C TRP A 134 -9.19 16.92 5.82
N LEU A 135 -9.30 16.36 4.62
CA LEU A 135 -8.36 16.56 3.52
C LEU A 135 -8.22 18.04 3.14
N GLN A 136 -9.35 18.75 2.99
CA GLN A 136 -9.34 20.18 2.69
C GLN A 136 -8.74 21.02 3.81
N SER A 137 -8.94 20.65 5.08
CA SER A 137 -8.32 21.32 6.23
C SER A 137 -6.79 21.17 6.25
N LYS A 138 -6.28 20.11 5.60
CA LYS A 138 -4.86 19.89 5.34
C LYS A 138 -4.41 20.50 4.02
N GLY A 139 -5.23 21.32 3.37
CA GLY A 139 -4.91 21.98 2.10
C GLY A 139 -4.88 21.04 0.88
N CYS A 140 -5.32 19.79 1.04
CA CYS A 140 -5.36 18.83 -0.06
C CYS A 140 -6.56 19.13 -0.98
N LYS A 141 -6.35 19.03 -2.29
CA LYS A 141 -7.45 19.06 -3.25
C LYS A 141 -8.02 17.66 -3.42
N VAL A 142 -9.34 17.54 -3.35
CA VAL A 142 -10.05 16.29 -3.59
C VAL A 142 -10.76 16.40 -4.93
N GLN A 143 -10.42 15.52 -5.89
CA GLN A 143 -11.07 15.50 -7.19
C GLN A 143 -12.51 14.96 -7.09
N PRO A 144 -13.44 15.34 -7.99
CA PRO A 144 -14.81 14.83 -7.98
C PRO A 144 -14.91 13.30 -8.05
N GLU A 145 -14.02 12.65 -8.79
CA GLU A 145 -13.94 11.19 -8.86
C GLU A 145 -13.54 10.57 -7.51
N ALA A 146 -12.55 11.16 -6.84
CA ALA A 146 -12.14 10.74 -5.49
C ALA A 146 -13.29 10.88 -4.49
N GLN A 147 -14.05 11.98 -4.56
CA GLN A 147 -15.22 12.20 -3.71
C GLN A 147 -16.31 11.13 -3.93
N ARG A 148 -16.57 10.75 -5.19
CA ARG A 148 -17.52 9.67 -5.51
C ARG A 148 -17.07 8.34 -4.92
N LEU A 149 -15.79 8.01 -5.08
CA LEU A 149 -15.26 6.75 -4.59
C LEU A 149 -15.24 6.69 -3.05
N ILE A 150 -14.90 7.79 -2.39
CA ILE A 150 -15.02 7.94 -0.93
C ILE A 150 -16.47 7.74 -0.48
N GLN A 151 -17.43 8.37 -1.17
CA GLN A 151 -18.85 8.21 -0.86
C GLN A 151 -19.31 6.75 -1.01
N ASP A 152 -18.87 6.06 -2.07
CA ASP A 152 -19.17 4.64 -2.27
C ASP A 152 -18.70 3.77 -1.12
N TYR A 153 -17.49 4.01 -0.60
CA TYR A 153 -16.96 3.29 0.57
C TYR A 153 -17.76 3.59 1.83
N ALA A 154 -18.04 4.87 2.09
CA ALA A 154 -18.82 5.27 3.26
C ALA A 154 -20.23 4.67 3.25
N ASN A 155 -20.89 4.64 2.09
CA ASN A 155 -22.19 4.00 1.90
C ASN A 155 -22.15 2.49 2.17
N LYS A 156 -20.99 1.84 2.01
CA LYS A 156 -20.74 0.44 2.36
C LYS A 156 -20.34 0.24 3.82
N GLY A 157 -20.32 1.30 4.64
CA GLY A 157 -19.95 1.24 6.05
C GLY A 157 -18.45 1.24 6.32
N PHE A 158 -17.61 1.56 5.33
CA PHE A 158 -16.16 1.59 5.53
C PHE A 158 -15.73 2.79 6.36
N TYR A 159 -14.81 2.55 7.28
CA TYR A 159 -14.05 3.56 8.01
C TYR A 159 -12.85 3.98 7.16
N PHE A 160 -12.29 5.15 7.43
CA PHE A 160 -11.06 5.62 6.80
C PHE A 160 -9.97 5.83 7.85
N VAL A 161 -8.85 5.14 7.71
CA VAL A 161 -7.62 5.45 8.44
C VAL A 161 -6.88 6.52 7.67
N VAL A 162 -6.62 7.65 8.31
CA VAL A 162 -5.90 8.78 7.69
C VAL A 162 -4.61 9.04 8.45
N ALA A 163 -3.58 9.50 7.75
CA ALA A 163 -2.30 9.90 8.34
C ALA A 163 -1.61 10.95 7.46
N ILE A 164 -0.69 11.73 8.02
CA ILE A 164 0.10 12.74 7.31
C ILE A 164 1.57 12.33 7.25
N ALA A 165 2.20 12.50 6.11
CA ALA A 165 3.65 12.42 5.96
C ALA A 165 4.20 13.82 5.68
N THR A 166 5.10 14.29 6.54
CA THR A 166 5.88 15.51 6.30
C THR A 166 7.30 15.12 5.95
N VAL A 167 7.78 15.54 4.79
CA VAL A 167 9.01 15.04 4.18
C VAL A 167 9.84 16.19 3.62
N VAL A 168 11.16 16.04 3.65
CA VAL A 168 12.05 16.88 2.84
C VAL A 168 11.92 16.41 1.38
N PRO A 169 11.61 17.29 0.41
CA PRO A 169 11.52 16.92 -1.00
C PRO A 169 12.81 16.26 -1.51
N LYS A 170 12.68 15.10 -2.15
CA LYS A 170 13.78 14.36 -2.78
C LYS A 170 13.25 13.58 -3.98
N SER A 171 14.03 13.52 -5.05
CA SER A 171 13.68 12.78 -6.27
C SER A 171 13.66 11.26 -6.06
N GLU A 172 14.45 10.75 -5.12
CA GLU A 172 14.56 9.34 -4.82
C GLU A 172 13.32 8.77 -4.13
N ALA A 173 12.98 7.54 -4.50
CA ALA A 173 11.94 6.76 -3.83
C ALA A 173 12.33 6.46 -2.38
N ARG A 174 11.37 6.64 -1.48
CA ARG A 174 11.54 6.41 -0.04
C ARG A 174 10.35 5.64 0.51
N TRP A 175 10.54 5.00 1.66
CA TRP A 175 9.47 4.25 2.34
C TRP A 175 8.86 5.07 3.47
N LEU A 176 7.54 4.98 3.61
CA LEU A 176 6.87 5.33 4.86
C LEU A 176 7.09 4.22 5.90
N SER A 177 6.99 4.58 7.17
CA SER A 177 6.96 3.63 8.27
C SER A 177 5.72 2.75 8.14
N PRO A 178 5.83 1.43 8.36
CA PRO A 178 4.67 0.57 8.28
C PRO A 178 3.62 0.94 9.32
N VAL A 179 2.36 0.88 8.92
CA VAL A 179 1.22 1.02 9.82
C VAL A 179 0.49 -0.31 9.93
N ILE A 180 0.00 -0.59 11.13
CA ILE A 180 -0.86 -1.73 11.40
C ILE A 180 -2.29 -1.23 11.47
N VAL A 181 -3.19 -1.89 10.77
CA VAL A 181 -4.61 -1.63 10.78
C VAL A 181 -5.33 -2.95 11.04
N SER A 182 -5.99 -3.05 12.19
CA SER A 182 -6.61 -4.27 12.67
C SER A 182 -8.12 -4.10 12.80
N PHE A 183 -8.90 -4.93 12.12
CA PHE A 183 -10.36 -4.82 12.05
C PHE A 183 -11.00 -6.20 11.91
N ASP A 184 -12.31 -6.27 12.13
CA ASP A 184 -13.07 -7.49 11.87
C ASP A 184 -13.63 -7.44 10.44
N SER A 185 -13.58 -8.56 9.73
CA SER A 185 -14.10 -8.68 8.37
C SER A 185 -14.61 -10.10 8.14
N GLU A 186 -15.68 -10.26 7.36
CA GLU A 186 -16.23 -11.57 6.98
C GLU A 186 -15.39 -12.29 5.91
N SER A 187 -14.57 -11.55 5.16
CA SER A 187 -13.73 -12.08 4.09
C SER A 187 -12.34 -11.47 4.13
N ALA A 188 -11.34 -12.23 3.72
CA ALA A 188 -9.97 -11.73 3.66
C ALA A 188 -9.86 -10.68 2.56
N ILE A 189 -9.61 -9.41 2.91
CA ILE A 189 -9.71 -8.27 2.00
C ILE A 189 -8.46 -7.40 2.05
N LEU A 190 -8.02 -6.94 0.88
CA LEU A 190 -7.04 -5.89 0.73
C LEU A 190 -7.73 -4.69 0.06
N PRO A 191 -7.95 -3.58 0.79
CA PRO A 191 -8.74 -2.45 0.30
C PRO A 191 -7.99 -1.58 -0.72
N VAL A 192 -7.76 -2.14 -1.91
CA VAL A 192 -7.02 -1.51 -3.02
C VAL A 192 -7.84 -0.51 -3.81
N ARG A 193 -9.17 -0.47 -3.75
CA ARG A 193 -9.95 0.18 -4.81
C ARG A 193 -9.71 1.69 -4.94
N LEU A 194 -9.21 2.37 -3.89
CA LEU A 194 -8.75 3.77 -4.02
C LEU A 194 -7.56 3.94 -5.00
N LEU A 195 -6.82 2.87 -5.30
CA LEU A 195 -5.78 2.85 -6.32
C LEU A 195 -6.28 3.19 -7.73
N ALA A 196 -7.59 3.07 -7.98
CA ALA A 196 -8.16 3.45 -9.27
C ALA A 196 -7.95 4.95 -9.59
N LEU A 197 -7.71 5.77 -8.56
CA LEU A 197 -7.47 7.21 -8.67
C LEU A 197 -6.02 7.56 -9.05
N ASN A 198 -5.15 6.56 -9.13
CA ASN A 198 -3.76 6.77 -9.54
C ASN A 198 -3.65 7.07 -11.04
N GLY A 199 -2.69 7.94 -11.38
CA GLY A 199 -2.24 8.09 -12.76
C GLY A 199 -1.20 7.06 -13.23
N ARG A 200 -0.77 6.12 -12.38
CA ARG A 200 0.36 5.21 -12.67
C ARG A 200 0.14 3.79 -12.13
N PRO A 201 0.56 2.73 -12.87
CA PRO A 201 0.61 1.36 -12.38
C PRO A 201 1.48 1.22 -11.13
N VAL A 202 1.04 0.38 -10.19
CA VAL A 202 1.66 0.25 -8.87
C VAL A 202 2.19 -1.17 -8.65
N PRO A 203 3.52 -1.35 -8.65
CA PRO A 203 4.15 -2.58 -8.18
C PRO A 203 3.68 -2.93 -6.77
N SER A 204 3.18 -4.14 -6.61
CA SER A 204 2.50 -4.58 -5.39
C SER A 204 3.10 -5.90 -4.92
N GLN A 205 3.54 -5.95 -3.66
CA GLN A 205 4.01 -7.16 -3.00
C GLN A 205 3.12 -7.43 -1.78
N VAL A 206 2.45 -8.58 -1.77
CA VAL A 206 1.46 -8.89 -0.74
C VAL A 206 1.80 -10.25 -0.14
N PHE A 207 2.05 -10.27 1.16
CA PHE A 207 2.16 -11.49 1.94
C PHE A 207 0.82 -11.76 2.60
N VAL A 208 0.38 -13.00 2.58
CA VAL A 208 -0.89 -13.41 3.18
C VAL A 208 -0.68 -14.64 4.04
N SER A 209 -0.98 -14.53 5.33
CA SER A 209 -0.93 -15.64 6.30
C SER A 209 -2.34 -16.15 6.58
N THR A 210 -2.65 -17.35 6.08
CA THR A 210 -3.92 -18.06 6.36
C THR A 210 -3.66 -19.57 6.56
N SER A 211 -4.69 -20.37 6.79
CA SER A 211 -4.54 -21.84 6.91
C SER A 211 -4.18 -22.54 5.59
N VAL A 212 -4.35 -21.86 4.45
CA VAL A 212 -4.12 -22.41 3.11
C VAL A 212 -3.35 -21.43 2.24
N ARG A 213 -2.85 -21.89 1.10
CA ARG A 213 -2.37 -20.98 0.05
C ARG A 213 -3.52 -20.17 -0.50
N VAL A 214 -3.27 -18.94 -0.90
CA VAL A 214 -4.28 -18.04 -1.45
C VAL A 214 -3.91 -17.53 -2.83
N ALA A 215 -4.92 -17.17 -3.60
CA ALA A 215 -4.81 -16.42 -4.85
C ALA A 215 -5.67 -15.16 -4.73
N ALA A 216 -5.32 -14.13 -5.50
CA ALA A 216 -6.06 -12.88 -5.58
C ALA A 216 -5.99 -12.34 -7.00
N ASP A 217 -7.09 -11.72 -7.46
CA ASP A 217 -7.18 -11.16 -8.80
C ASP A 217 -6.15 -10.03 -8.97
N GLY A 218 -5.49 -9.97 -10.13
CA GLY A 218 -4.42 -8.99 -10.40
C GLY A 218 -3.07 -9.28 -9.76
N LEU A 219 -2.94 -10.38 -9.00
CA LEU A 219 -1.69 -10.81 -8.38
C LEU A 219 -1.36 -12.26 -8.72
N VAL A 220 -0.07 -12.58 -8.80
CA VAL A 220 0.45 -13.91 -9.09
C VAL A 220 1.19 -14.43 -7.87
N GLU A 221 0.98 -15.70 -7.52
CA GLU A 221 1.77 -16.36 -6.48
C GLU A 221 3.22 -16.47 -6.91
N TYR A 222 4.09 -15.83 -6.14
CA TYR A 222 5.53 -15.82 -6.35
C TYR A 222 6.22 -16.89 -5.48
N GLY A 223 5.62 -17.24 -4.35
CA GLY A 223 6.10 -18.32 -3.48
C GLY A 223 5.16 -18.54 -2.31
N SER A 224 5.29 -19.70 -1.66
CA SER A 224 4.63 -19.95 -0.40
C SER A 224 5.45 -20.90 0.47
N ALA A 225 5.34 -20.71 1.77
CA ALA A 225 5.94 -21.57 2.77
C ALA A 225 4.94 -21.80 3.90
N GLY A 226 4.93 -23.01 4.45
CA GLY A 226 4.30 -23.22 5.76
C GLY A 226 5.08 -22.41 6.78
N SER A 227 4.37 -21.64 7.61
CA SER A 227 4.94 -20.88 8.72
C SER A 227 5.69 -21.85 9.64
N PRO A 228 7.03 -21.93 9.56
CA PRO A 228 7.78 -22.76 10.46
C PRO A 228 8.08 -21.88 11.66
N THR A 229 7.59 -22.29 12.82
CA THR A 229 7.92 -21.64 14.09
C THR A 229 9.32 -22.00 14.60
N ARG A 230 10.26 -22.12 13.66
CA ARG A 230 11.68 -22.36 13.85
C ARG A 230 12.53 -21.28 13.16
N SER A 231 11.98 -20.12 12.80
CA SER A 231 12.85 -18.99 12.45
C SER A 231 13.75 -18.67 13.66
N PRO A 232 15.08 -18.69 13.51
CA PRO A 232 16.01 -18.34 14.59
C PRO A 232 15.99 -16.84 14.94
N TYR A 233 15.15 -16.03 14.28
CA TYR A 233 15.02 -14.60 14.59
C TYR A 233 14.30 -14.38 15.93
N ARG A 234 14.99 -13.64 16.80
CA ARG A 234 14.82 -13.67 18.25
C ARG A 234 13.45 -13.12 18.65
N LEU A 235 12.70 -13.88 19.46
CA LEU A 235 11.49 -13.41 20.18
C LEU A 235 11.69 -12.04 20.88
N ASN A 236 12.93 -11.65 21.17
CA ASN A 236 13.28 -10.43 21.90
C ASN A 236 13.57 -9.20 21.02
N GLU A 237 13.71 -9.35 19.69
CA GLU A 237 14.07 -8.23 18.80
C GLU A 237 12.84 -7.61 18.09
N PHE A 238 11.77 -8.39 17.85
CA PHE A 238 10.55 -7.92 17.17
C PHE A 238 9.27 -8.51 17.81
N PRO A 239 8.83 -7.97 18.97
CA PRO A 239 7.75 -8.58 19.77
C PRO A 239 6.38 -8.63 19.05
N LEU A 240 6.16 -7.80 18.03
CA LEU A 240 4.92 -7.79 17.26
C LEU A 240 4.90 -8.81 16.11
N PHE A 241 6.05 -9.30 15.64
CA PHE A 241 6.14 -10.20 14.49
C PHE A 241 5.33 -11.49 14.70
N PHE A 242 5.49 -12.12 15.87
CA PHE A 242 4.79 -13.35 16.23
C PHE A 242 3.33 -13.16 16.65
N GLN A 243 2.84 -11.92 16.79
CA GLN A 243 1.41 -11.68 16.98
C GLN A 243 0.63 -12.02 15.70
N PHE A 244 1.26 -11.87 14.54
CA PHE A 244 0.59 -11.95 13.23
C PHE A 244 0.99 -13.20 12.44
N VAL A 245 2.20 -13.73 12.60
CA VAL A 245 2.63 -14.99 11.98
C VAL A 245 2.46 -16.13 13.00
N ARG A 246 1.38 -16.91 12.84
CA ARG A 246 1.02 -17.97 13.80
C ARG A 246 1.57 -19.34 13.40
N MET A 247 1.57 -20.26 14.38
CA MET A 247 1.78 -21.69 14.16
C MET A 247 0.68 -22.24 13.23
N ASN A 248 1.02 -23.17 12.35
CA ASN A 248 0.09 -23.88 11.45
C ASN A 248 -0.60 -22.99 10.39
N THR A 249 -0.03 -21.85 10.03
CA THR A 249 -0.45 -21.08 8.85
C THR A 249 0.49 -21.31 7.67
N MET A 250 0.03 -21.00 6.47
CA MET A 250 0.82 -20.84 5.26
C MET A 250 1.00 -19.33 5.01
N VAL A 251 2.23 -18.91 4.74
CA VAL A 251 2.53 -17.58 4.22
C VAL A 251 2.63 -17.70 2.70
N THR A 252 1.75 -17.00 1.99
CA THR A 252 1.79 -16.91 0.52
C THR A 252 2.26 -15.51 0.13
N GLU A 253 3.28 -15.43 -0.71
CA GLU A 253 3.69 -14.20 -1.35
C GLU A 253 3.04 -14.08 -2.73
N LEU A 254 2.33 -12.98 -2.92
CA LEU A 254 1.68 -12.58 -4.15
C LEU A 254 2.37 -11.31 -4.67
N ARG A 255 2.60 -11.24 -5.98
CA ARG A 255 3.17 -10.06 -6.64
C ARG A 255 2.40 -9.70 -7.90
N GLY A 256 2.36 -8.42 -8.21
CA GLY A 256 1.77 -7.94 -9.45
C GLY A 256 2.01 -6.46 -9.66
N ILE A 257 1.49 -5.96 -10.77
CA ILE A 257 1.42 -4.53 -11.06
C ILE A 257 -0.07 -4.22 -11.16
N LEU A 258 -0.58 -3.46 -10.20
CA LEU A 258 -1.98 -3.06 -10.18
C LEU A 258 -2.14 -1.84 -11.09
N ASP A 259 -2.84 -2.04 -12.21
CA ASP A 259 -3.17 -0.98 -13.16
C ASP A 259 -4.42 -0.21 -12.70
N PRO A 260 -4.34 1.10 -12.42
CA PRO A 260 -5.45 1.90 -11.93
C PRO A 260 -6.70 1.79 -12.80
N GLY A 261 -6.54 1.75 -14.13
CA GLY A 261 -7.66 1.64 -15.07
C GLY A 261 -8.40 0.30 -15.01
N ALA A 262 -7.79 -0.74 -14.42
CA ALA A 262 -8.38 -2.07 -14.26
C ALA A 262 -9.01 -2.29 -12.87
N ILE A 263 -8.77 -1.39 -11.91
CA ILE A 263 -9.20 -1.56 -10.51
C ILE A 263 -10.64 -1.07 -10.36
N THR A 264 -11.57 -2.01 -10.25
CA THR A 264 -13.00 -1.71 -10.04
C THR A 264 -13.48 -2.11 -8.64
N THR A 265 -12.76 -2.99 -7.96
CA THR A 265 -13.08 -3.56 -6.65
C THR A 265 -11.83 -3.75 -5.79
N ASP A 266 -12.03 -3.92 -4.49
CA ASP A 266 -11.00 -4.38 -3.57
C ASP A 266 -10.58 -5.80 -3.88
N VAL A 267 -9.36 -6.16 -3.47
CA VAL A 267 -8.78 -7.48 -3.68
C VAL A 267 -9.26 -8.41 -2.57
N TYR A 268 -9.76 -9.58 -2.95
CA TYR A 268 -10.18 -10.62 -2.02
C TYR A 268 -9.31 -11.85 -2.20
N PHE A 269 -8.91 -12.45 -1.09
CA PHE A 269 -8.09 -13.66 -1.11
C PHE A 269 -8.97 -14.90 -1.10
N LYS A 270 -8.75 -15.78 -2.07
CA LYS A 270 -9.47 -17.06 -2.21
C LYS A 270 -8.47 -18.22 -2.08
N PRO A 271 -8.86 -19.38 -1.55
CA PRO A 271 -7.98 -20.55 -1.52
C PRO A 271 -7.41 -20.87 -2.91
N ASN A 272 -6.09 -20.96 -3.02
CA ASN A 272 -5.43 -21.40 -4.24
C ASN A 272 -5.41 -22.93 -4.30
N LYS A 273 -6.21 -23.50 -5.20
CA LYS A 273 -6.30 -24.96 -5.40
C LYS A 273 -5.26 -25.50 -6.40
N GLN A 274 -4.45 -24.63 -7.00
CA GLN A 274 -3.43 -25.05 -7.98
C GLN A 274 -2.24 -25.69 -7.25
N LYS A 275 -1.77 -26.84 -7.78
CA LYS A 275 -0.51 -27.46 -7.31
C LYS A 275 0.64 -26.46 -7.49
N PRO A 276 1.59 -26.37 -6.53
CA PRO A 276 2.73 -25.49 -6.68
C PRO A 276 3.46 -25.85 -7.98
N VAL A 277 3.77 -24.84 -8.80
CA VAL A 277 4.64 -25.03 -9.95
C VAL A 277 6.01 -25.35 -9.36
N SER A 278 6.44 -26.61 -9.48
CA SER A 278 7.80 -27.02 -9.14
C SER A 278 8.76 -26.21 -10.02
N GLY A 279 9.44 -25.23 -9.44
CA GLY A 279 10.52 -24.53 -10.11
C GLY A 279 11.62 -25.53 -10.48
N GLY A 280 11.97 -25.57 -11.76
CA GLY A 280 13.17 -26.25 -12.27
C GLY A 280 14.41 -25.40 -12.11
#